data_AF-A0A1Q3E8C9-F1
#
_entry.id   AF-A0A1Q3E8C9-F1
#
_cell.length_a   1.000
_cell.length_b   1.000
_cell.length_c   1.000
_cell.angle_alpha   90.00
_cell.angle_beta   90.00
_cell.angle_gamma   90.00
#
_symmetry.space_group_name_H-M   'P 1'
#
loop_
_entity.id
_entity.type
_entity.pdbx_description
1 polymer ?
#
loop_
_entity_poly.entity_id
_entity_poly.type
_entity_poly.pdbx_seq_one_letter_code
_entity_poly.pdbx_strand_id
1 'polypeptide(L)'
;MPSSYSLYRERPSWGTNQFRFDLPPPAPSFQPQPSWNGWDFYSAHAAGSNPDPSLFDMARNGANYRDGGVGINEARHWHTRVYGGLGDLNKLLPEELGHAAAYEAYRKFIHHSSMREPLSAEPERQREALIALAMAETTLLLQYTARGNDFYTRRSAAESAAATASQIFFWSRDHDDYDAEFYQGRGRSYGSYGNASSYGDPYAYDADTIRSLLSFINPHHTERWLVWIEL
;
A
#
# COMPACT_ATOMS: atom_id res chain seq x y z
N MET A 1 4.94 11.65 13.10
CA MET A 1 5.76 11.35 11.91
C MET A 1 5.38 12.30 10.80
N PRO A 2 6.35 12.81 10.01
CA PRO A 2 6.03 13.53 8.78
C PRO A 2 5.34 12.56 7.80
N SER A 3 4.35 13.06 7.06
CA SER A 3 3.68 12.29 6.00
C SER A 3 4.68 11.97 4.88
N SER A 4 4.53 10.81 4.22
CA SER A 4 5.30 10.48 3.01
C SER A 4 5.14 11.55 1.93
N TYR A 5 3.99 12.23 1.93
CA TYR A 5 3.70 13.34 1.02
C TYR A 5 4.72 14.47 1.14
N SER A 6 5.01 14.92 2.38
CA SER A 6 6.00 15.96 2.61
C SER A 6 7.39 15.56 2.12
N LEU A 7 7.76 14.29 2.31
CA LEU A 7 9.07 13.78 1.92
C LEU A 7 9.22 13.68 0.40
N TYR A 8 8.20 13.19 -0.33
CA TYR A 8 8.26 13.18 -1.79
C TYR A 8 8.22 14.59 -2.39
N ARG A 9 7.48 15.52 -1.77
CA ARG A 9 7.39 16.91 -2.24
C ARG A 9 8.74 17.62 -2.27
N GLU A 10 9.65 17.25 -1.38
CA GLU A 10 11.01 17.81 -1.31
C GLU A 10 11.99 17.18 -2.31
N ARG A 11 11.58 16.12 -3.03
CA ARG A 11 12.47 15.39 -3.95
C ARG A 11 12.55 16.07 -5.33
N PRO A 12 13.67 15.88 -6.06
CA PRO A 12 13.81 16.35 -7.43
C PRO A 12 12.71 15.82 -8.36
N SER A 13 12.33 16.62 -9.35
CA SER A 13 11.35 16.29 -10.37
C SER A 13 9.92 16.04 -9.87
N TRP A 14 9.63 16.30 -8.59
CA TRP A 14 8.26 16.26 -8.06
C TRP A 14 7.35 17.23 -8.81
N GLY A 15 6.12 16.82 -9.08
CA GLY A 15 5.17 17.57 -9.91
C GLY A 15 5.40 17.45 -11.42
N THR A 16 6.29 16.54 -11.86
CA THR A 16 6.55 16.29 -13.27
C THR A 16 6.37 14.81 -13.62
N ASN A 17 6.10 14.51 -14.90
CA ASN A 17 6.00 13.13 -15.39
C ASN A 17 7.33 12.34 -15.31
N GLN A 18 8.44 13.03 -15.02
CA GLN A 18 9.76 12.43 -14.83
C GLN A 18 9.97 11.95 -13.39
N PHE A 19 9.07 12.27 -12.45
CA PHE A 19 9.16 11.77 -11.07
C PHE A 19 9.14 10.24 -11.04
N ARG A 20 9.92 9.67 -10.13
CA ARG A 20 10.08 8.22 -9.93
C ARG A 20 10.00 7.89 -8.45
N PHE A 21 9.36 6.77 -8.14
CA PHE A 21 9.27 6.16 -6.82
C PHE A 21 10.32 5.04 -6.70
N ASP A 22 11.56 5.38 -7.02
CA ASP A 22 12.75 4.50 -7.10
C ASP A 22 13.42 4.22 -5.75
N LEU A 23 12.98 4.88 -4.68
CA LEU A 23 13.41 4.63 -3.32
C LEU A 23 12.27 3.99 -2.53
N PRO A 24 12.59 3.08 -1.58
CA PRO A 24 11.59 2.59 -0.65
C PRO A 24 10.98 3.78 0.11
N PRO A 25 9.70 3.69 0.47
CA PRO A 25 9.10 4.70 1.32
C PRO A 25 9.86 4.76 2.66
N PRO A 26 9.81 5.89 3.38
CA PRO A 26 10.48 6.03 4.66
C PRO A 26 10.05 4.97 5.67
N ALA A 27 11.01 4.44 6.42
CA ALA A 27 10.75 3.45 7.45
C ALA A 27 9.80 3.99 8.54
N PRO A 28 8.82 3.18 9.00
CA PRO A 28 7.95 3.56 10.09
C PRO A 28 8.73 3.92 11.37
N SER A 29 8.18 4.90 12.09
CA SER A 29 8.68 5.45 13.36
C SER A 29 8.72 4.53 14.56
N PHE A 30 8.07 3.39 14.41
CA PHE A 30 7.61 2.57 15.50
C PHE A 30 7.96 1.12 15.21
N GLN A 31 8.10 0.36 16.27
CA GLN A 31 8.33 -1.08 16.19
C GLN A 31 7.05 -1.80 16.59
N PRO A 32 6.37 -2.47 15.65
CA PRO A 32 5.15 -3.21 15.97
C PRO A 32 5.42 -4.33 16.98
N GLN A 33 4.44 -4.58 17.85
CA GLN A 33 4.48 -5.67 18.81
C GLN A 33 3.51 -6.78 18.40
N PRO A 34 3.78 -8.05 18.75
CA PRO A 34 2.87 -9.15 18.42
C PRO A 34 1.46 -9.00 18.99
N SER A 35 1.30 -8.27 20.10
CA SER A 35 0.00 -8.02 20.71
C SER A 35 -0.80 -6.90 20.05
N TRP A 36 -0.20 -6.16 19.10
CA TRP A 36 -0.85 -5.02 18.48
C TRP A 36 -2.06 -5.43 17.64
N ASN A 37 -3.09 -4.59 17.71
CA ASN A 37 -4.25 -4.63 16.83
C ASN A 37 -4.20 -3.46 15.83
N GLY A 38 -5.21 -3.33 14.95
CA GLY A 38 -5.22 -2.25 13.97
C GLY A 38 -5.17 -0.85 14.60
N TRP A 39 -5.79 -0.64 15.76
CA TRP A 39 -5.75 0.67 16.43
C TRP A 39 -4.33 1.06 16.85
N ASP A 40 -3.53 0.11 17.33
CA ASP A 40 -2.13 0.37 17.71
C ASP A 40 -1.30 0.81 16.49
N PHE A 41 -1.48 0.16 15.34
CA PHE A 41 -0.83 0.58 14.08
C PHE A 41 -1.29 1.97 13.64
N TYR A 42 -2.61 2.21 13.67
CA TYR A 42 -3.18 3.49 13.26
C TYR A 42 -2.66 4.63 14.13
N SER A 43 -2.74 4.48 15.45
CA SER A 43 -2.32 5.49 16.41
C SER A 43 -0.81 5.74 16.38
N ALA A 44 0.01 4.70 16.25
CA ALA A 44 1.46 4.83 16.14
C ALA A 44 1.88 5.55 14.84
N HIS A 45 1.27 5.21 13.71
CA HIS A 45 1.60 5.82 12.42
C HIS A 45 1.09 7.26 12.32
N ALA A 46 -0.13 7.52 12.80
CA ALA A 46 -0.75 8.84 12.82
C ALA A 46 -0.40 9.69 14.05
N ALA A 47 0.60 9.32 14.87
CA ALA A 47 0.88 9.95 16.17
C ALA A 47 1.08 11.49 16.13
N GLY A 48 1.42 12.06 14.96
CA GLY A 48 1.53 13.52 14.76
C GLY A 48 0.24 14.24 14.37
N SER A 49 -0.89 13.52 14.21
CA SER A 49 -2.15 14.02 13.60
C SER A 49 -3.32 14.15 14.57
N ASN A 50 -3.14 13.78 15.83
CA ASN A 50 -4.24 13.45 16.75
C ASN A 50 -5.16 12.33 16.20
N PRO A 51 -4.76 11.05 16.32
CA PRO A 51 -5.55 9.91 15.87
C PRO A 51 -6.96 9.87 16.51
N ASP A 52 -8.00 9.78 15.68
CA ASP A 52 -9.40 9.71 16.14
C ASP A 52 -9.92 8.25 16.20
N PRO A 53 -10.24 7.70 17.39
CA PRO A 53 -10.78 6.35 17.55
C PRO A 53 -12.11 6.13 16.84
N SER A 54 -12.99 7.14 16.85
CA SER A 54 -14.32 7.01 16.26
C SER A 54 -14.25 6.89 14.73
N LEU A 55 -13.36 7.68 14.11
CA LEU A 55 -13.06 7.59 12.69
C LEU A 55 -12.47 6.22 12.35
N PHE A 56 -11.56 5.72 13.19
CA PHE A 56 -10.95 4.42 12.99
C PHE A 56 -12.01 3.30 12.98
N ASP A 57 -12.86 3.24 14.00
CA ASP A 57 -13.88 2.21 14.11
C ASP A 57 -14.89 2.27 12.96
N MET A 58 -15.32 3.48 12.56
CA MET A 58 -16.27 3.65 11.46
C MET A 58 -15.69 3.14 10.13
N ALA A 59 -14.49 3.58 9.75
CA ALA A 59 -13.90 3.20 8.47
C ALA A 59 -13.44 1.74 8.44
N ARG A 60 -12.94 1.19 9.56
CA ARG A 60 -12.63 -0.24 9.70
C ARG A 60 -13.88 -1.10 9.50
N ASN A 61 -15.01 -0.71 10.10
CA ASN A 61 -16.27 -1.41 9.92
C ASN A 61 -16.80 -1.31 8.48
N GLY A 62 -16.64 -0.15 7.84
CA GLY A 62 -17.01 0.08 6.43
C GLY A 62 -16.22 -0.79 5.45
N ALA A 63 -14.92 -0.97 5.69
CA ALA A 63 -14.03 -1.75 4.82
C ALA A 63 -14.42 -3.24 4.67
N ASN A 64 -15.17 -3.79 5.63
CA ASN A 64 -15.67 -5.16 5.56
C ASN A 64 -16.71 -5.36 4.44
N TYR A 65 -17.31 -4.27 3.94
CA TYR A 65 -18.34 -4.32 2.91
C TYR A 65 -17.77 -4.26 1.47
N ARG A 66 -16.46 -4.10 1.29
CA ARG A 66 -15.71 -4.01 -0.01
C ARG A 66 -16.19 -2.92 -0.99
N ASP A 67 -17.34 -2.30 -0.77
CA ASP A 67 -17.82 -1.17 -1.56
C ASP A 67 -16.92 0.05 -1.35
N GLY A 68 -16.52 0.68 -2.46
CA GLY A 68 -15.70 1.89 -2.46
C GLY A 68 -14.17 1.67 -2.40
N GLY A 69 -13.70 0.42 -2.47
CA GLY A 69 -12.28 0.11 -2.70
C GLY A 69 -11.93 0.04 -4.19
N VAL A 70 -10.67 0.26 -4.53
CA VAL A 70 -10.16 0.09 -5.91
C VAL A 70 -9.02 -0.93 -5.98
N GLY A 71 -8.77 -1.45 -7.17
CA GLY A 71 -7.65 -2.37 -7.42
C GLY A 71 -6.29 -1.67 -7.42
N ILE A 72 -5.20 -2.47 -7.36
CA ILE A 72 -3.82 -1.99 -7.25
C ILE A 72 -3.42 -0.99 -8.35
N ASN A 73 -3.86 -1.20 -9.59
CA ASN A 73 -3.52 -0.34 -10.72
C ASN A 73 -4.16 1.04 -10.61
N GLU A 74 -5.42 1.09 -10.16
CA GLU A 74 -6.13 2.35 -9.96
C GLU A 74 -5.58 3.10 -8.75
N ALA A 75 -5.27 2.38 -7.67
CA ALA A 75 -4.60 2.95 -6.51
C ALA A 75 -3.22 3.55 -6.88
N ARG A 76 -2.44 2.88 -7.73
CA ARG A 76 -1.17 3.39 -8.28
C ARG A 76 -1.37 4.65 -9.13
N HIS A 77 -2.43 4.70 -9.94
CA HIS A 77 -2.77 5.90 -10.72
C HIS A 77 -3.02 7.10 -9.81
N TRP A 78 -3.86 6.94 -8.78
CA TRP A 78 -4.13 7.99 -7.79
C TRP A 78 -2.90 8.37 -6.98
N HIS A 79 -2.09 7.38 -6.58
CA HIS A 79 -0.83 7.61 -5.90
C HIS A 79 0.13 8.48 -6.71
N THR A 80 0.26 8.22 -8.02
CA THR A 80 1.11 9.02 -8.91
C THR A 80 0.64 10.48 -8.97
N ARG A 81 -0.69 10.70 -8.97
CA ARG A 81 -1.26 12.05 -8.95
C ARG A 81 -1.00 12.77 -7.63
N VAL A 82 -1.24 12.12 -6.51
CA VAL A 82 -1.11 12.70 -5.17
C VAL A 82 0.37 12.85 -4.79
N TYR A 83 1.08 11.74 -4.66
CA TYR A 83 2.44 11.71 -4.13
C TYR A 83 3.51 12.09 -5.17
N GLY A 84 3.20 11.95 -6.46
CA GLY A 84 4.06 12.43 -7.55
C GLY A 84 3.85 13.91 -7.91
N GLY A 85 2.87 14.58 -7.29
CA GLY A 85 2.62 16.02 -7.45
C GLY A 85 1.91 16.42 -8.74
N LEU A 86 1.35 15.46 -9.49
CA LEU A 86 0.64 15.75 -10.75
C LEU A 86 -0.80 16.22 -10.53
N GLY A 87 -1.35 16.02 -9.34
CA GLY A 87 -2.69 16.44 -8.94
C GLY A 87 -2.68 17.58 -7.92
N ASP A 88 -3.68 18.46 -8.01
CA ASP A 88 -3.97 19.44 -6.97
C ASP A 88 -4.82 18.78 -5.88
N LEU A 89 -4.24 18.60 -4.68
CA LEU A 89 -4.88 17.92 -3.55
C LEU A 89 -6.24 18.55 -3.17
N ASN A 90 -6.43 19.84 -3.42
CA ASN A 90 -7.68 20.52 -3.07
C ASN A 90 -8.80 20.28 -4.09
N LYS A 91 -8.48 19.73 -5.26
CA LYS A 91 -9.45 19.42 -6.32
C LYS A 91 -9.79 17.93 -6.41
N LEU A 92 -8.95 17.08 -5.82
CA LEU A 92 -9.22 15.64 -5.75
C LEU A 92 -10.41 15.36 -4.82
N LEU A 93 -11.13 14.29 -5.12
CA LEU A 93 -12.19 13.78 -4.26
C LEU A 93 -11.58 13.13 -3.01
N PRO A 94 -12.29 13.12 -1.87
CA PRO A 94 -11.83 12.43 -0.67
C PRO A 94 -11.45 10.97 -0.92
N GLU A 95 -12.23 10.28 -1.76
CA GLU A 95 -12.02 8.89 -2.14
C GLU A 95 -10.69 8.69 -2.89
N GLU A 96 -10.37 9.59 -3.83
CA GLU A 96 -9.12 9.58 -4.60
C GLU A 96 -7.89 9.75 -3.70
N LEU A 97 -8.00 10.60 -2.67
CA LEU A 97 -6.96 10.76 -1.65
C LEU A 97 -6.80 9.48 -0.82
N GLY A 98 -7.91 8.83 -0.46
CA GLY A 98 -7.91 7.55 0.25
C GLY A 98 -7.26 6.43 -0.57
N HIS A 99 -7.59 6.31 -1.85
CA HIS A 99 -6.96 5.33 -2.75
C HIS A 99 -5.44 5.52 -2.86
N ALA A 100 -5.00 6.77 -2.99
CA ALA A 100 -3.58 7.11 -3.05
C ALA A 100 -2.86 6.75 -1.74
N ALA A 101 -3.44 7.12 -0.60
CA ALA A 101 -2.87 6.83 0.72
C ALA A 101 -2.80 5.33 1.00
N ALA A 102 -3.80 4.56 0.56
CA ALA A 102 -3.80 3.11 0.67
C ALA A 102 -2.65 2.46 -0.10
N TYR A 103 -2.37 2.94 -1.33
CA TYR A 103 -1.23 2.44 -2.09
C TYR A 103 0.11 2.79 -1.41
N GLU A 104 0.29 4.00 -0.87
CA GLU A 104 1.52 4.35 -0.14
C GLU A 104 1.69 3.51 1.13
N ALA A 105 0.62 3.23 1.86
CA ALA A 105 0.65 2.32 3.00
C ALA A 105 1.02 0.89 2.57
N TYR A 106 0.48 0.41 1.45
CA TYR A 106 0.86 -0.88 0.87
C TYR A 106 2.34 -0.91 0.49
N ARG A 107 2.87 0.13 -0.16
CA ARG A 107 4.30 0.26 -0.45
C ARG A 107 5.13 0.15 0.81
N LYS A 108 4.77 0.87 1.89
CA LYS A 108 5.47 0.74 3.17
C LYS A 108 5.43 -0.70 3.66
N PHE A 109 4.26 -1.33 3.62
CA PHE A 109 4.03 -2.67 4.13
C PHE A 109 4.89 -3.73 3.42
N ILE A 110 5.03 -3.64 2.09
CA ILE A 110 5.85 -4.58 1.31
C ILE A 110 7.35 -4.31 1.45
N HIS A 111 7.77 -3.06 1.64
CA HIS A 111 9.20 -2.71 1.72
C HIS A 111 9.81 -2.84 3.13
N HIS A 112 8.98 -2.92 4.18
CA HIS A 112 9.47 -3.06 5.56
C HIS A 112 8.93 -4.34 6.20
N SER A 113 9.76 -5.39 6.23
CA SER A 113 9.40 -6.68 6.84
C SER A 113 9.06 -6.56 8.33
N SER A 114 9.67 -5.59 9.03
CA SER A 114 9.40 -5.28 10.44
C SER A 114 7.92 -4.97 10.74
N MET A 115 7.13 -4.58 9.74
CA MET A 115 5.69 -4.37 9.88
C MET A 115 4.86 -5.66 9.89
N ARG A 116 5.38 -6.72 9.27
CA ARG A 116 4.68 -8.00 9.09
C ARG A 116 5.16 -9.07 10.06
N GLU A 117 6.48 -9.14 10.29
CA GLU A 117 7.12 -10.17 11.11
C GLU A 117 6.47 -10.36 12.49
N PRO A 118 6.17 -9.29 13.27
CA PRO A 118 5.60 -9.46 14.61
C PRO A 118 4.17 -10.03 14.60
N LEU A 119 3.44 -9.88 13.49
CA LEU A 119 2.04 -10.28 13.38
C LEU A 119 1.84 -11.76 13.07
N SER A 120 2.94 -12.52 12.96
CA SER A 120 2.96 -13.91 12.50
C SER A 120 2.36 -14.08 11.08
N ALA A 121 2.30 -15.31 10.58
CA ALA A 121 1.73 -15.62 9.26
C ALA A 121 0.19 -15.47 9.18
N GLU A 122 -0.45 -14.91 10.22
CA GLU A 122 -1.90 -14.71 10.30
C GLU A 122 -2.38 -13.64 9.29
N PRO A 123 -3.08 -14.04 8.22
CA PRO A 123 -3.42 -13.12 7.13
C PRO A 123 -4.39 -12.03 7.58
N GLU A 124 -5.29 -12.33 8.51
CA GLU A 124 -6.29 -11.38 8.99
C GLU A 124 -5.63 -10.23 9.78
N ARG A 125 -4.63 -10.55 10.59
CA ARG A 125 -3.88 -9.55 11.37
C ARG A 125 -3.02 -8.66 10.46
N GLN A 126 -2.40 -9.26 9.45
CA GLN A 126 -1.64 -8.53 8.44
C GLN A 126 -2.55 -7.60 7.61
N ARG A 127 -3.74 -8.06 7.22
CA ARG A 127 -4.76 -7.25 6.54
C ARG A 127 -5.19 -6.07 7.41
N GLU A 128 -5.51 -6.34 8.67
CA GLU A 128 -5.94 -5.32 9.63
C GLU A 128 -4.85 -4.25 9.84
N ALA A 129 -3.60 -4.66 9.99
CA ALA A 129 -2.48 -3.73 10.11
C ALA A 129 -2.32 -2.86 8.86
N LEU A 130 -2.44 -3.43 7.66
CA LEU A 130 -2.39 -2.66 6.41
C LEU A 130 -3.55 -1.66 6.30
N ILE A 131 -4.76 -2.06 6.65
CA ILE A 131 -5.93 -1.15 6.70
C ILE A 131 -5.66 0.01 7.65
N ALA A 132 -5.15 -0.28 8.85
CA ALA A 132 -4.82 0.74 9.84
C ALA A 132 -3.74 1.72 9.36
N LEU A 133 -2.69 1.21 8.71
CA LEU A 133 -1.64 2.04 8.10
C LEU A 133 -2.21 2.95 7.01
N ALA A 134 -3.08 2.42 6.14
CA ALA A 134 -3.72 3.19 5.08
C ALA A 134 -4.56 4.33 5.64
N MET A 135 -5.38 4.05 6.65
CA MET A 135 -6.19 5.08 7.31
C MET A 135 -5.32 6.14 8.00
N ALA A 136 -4.23 5.73 8.64
CA ALA A 136 -3.30 6.66 9.28
C ALA A 136 -2.59 7.55 8.26
N GLU A 137 -2.18 6.99 7.13
CA GLU A 137 -1.59 7.75 6.02
C GLU A 137 -2.60 8.74 5.44
N THR A 138 -3.88 8.37 5.30
CA THR A 138 -4.95 9.28 4.91
C THR A 138 -5.07 10.45 5.88
N THR A 139 -5.09 10.19 7.20
CA THR A 139 -5.16 11.24 8.23
C THR A 139 -3.97 12.20 8.13
N LEU A 140 -2.77 11.68 7.85
CA LEU A 140 -1.58 12.50 7.63
C LEU A 140 -1.66 13.31 6.33
N LEU A 141 -2.12 12.71 5.23
CA LEU A 141 -2.23 13.35 3.91
C LEU A 141 -3.26 14.49 3.94
N LEU A 142 -4.38 14.32 4.63
CA LEU A 142 -5.44 15.32 4.72
C LEU A 142 -4.98 16.62 5.36
N GLN A 143 -3.92 16.63 6.18
CA GLN A 143 -3.31 17.84 6.75
C GLN A 143 -2.77 18.80 5.68
N TYR A 144 -2.46 18.30 4.48
CA TYR A 144 -1.98 19.09 3.36
C TYR A 144 -3.13 19.63 2.48
N THR A 145 -4.38 19.39 2.88
CA THR A 145 -5.57 19.83 2.15
C THR A 145 -6.31 20.91 2.95
N ALA A 146 -6.94 21.87 2.26
CA ALA A 146 -7.76 22.88 2.91
C ALA A 146 -9.02 22.31 3.59
N ARG A 147 -9.40 21.08 3.22
CA ARG A 147 -10.60 20.37 3.71
C ARG A 147 -10.28 19.28 4.75
N GLY A 148 -9.04 19.22 5.23
CA GLY A 148 -8.57 18.12 6.08
C GLY A 148 -9.28 17.97 7.42
N ASN A 149 -9.90 19.04 7.93
CA ASN A 149 -10.66 19.01 9.19
C ASN A 149 -12.14 18.66 9.01
N ASP A 150 -12.66 18.71 7.78
CA ASP A 150 -14.05 18.36 7.50
C ASP A 150 -14.31 16.87 7.82
N PHE A 151 -15.38 16.61 8.56
CA PHE A 151 -15.71 15.26 9.02
C PHE A 151 -16.10 14.36 7.84
N TYR A 152 -16.87 14.87 6.89
CA TYR A 152 -17.29 14.09 5.72
C TYR A 152 -16.09 13.69 4.86
N THR A 153 -15.20 14.65 4.58
CA THR A 153 -13.94 14.42 3.86
C THR A 153 -13.07 13.38 4.55
N ARG A 154 -12.83 13.52 5.87
CA ARG A 154 -12.03 12.55 6.63
C ARG A 154 -12.64 11.15 6.60
N ARG A 155 -13.95 11.05 6.79
CA ARG A 155 -14.67 9.79 6.79
C ARG A 155 -14.59 9.09 5.43
N SER A 156 -14.99 9.76 4.35
CA SER A 156 -14.99 9.18 3.01
C SER A 156 -13.57 8.76 2.58
N ALA A 157 -12.56 9.60 2.83
CA ALA A 157 -11.18 9.26 2.52
C ALA A 157 -10.66 8.08 3.35
N ALA A 158 -11.04 7.96 4.64
CA ALA A 158 -10.64 6.84 5.48
C ALA A 158 -11.35 5.53 5.07
N GLU A 159 -12.65 5.57 4.77
CA GLU A 159 -13.44 4.42 4.31
C GLU A 159 -12.89 3.87 2.98
N SER A 160 -12.68 4.74 1.99
CA SER A 160 -12.09 4.36 0.69
C SER A 160 -10.66 3.83 0.82
N ALA A 161 -9.83 4.42 1.69
CA ALA A 161 -8.49 3.92 1.98
C ALA A 161 -8.52 2.52 2.59
N ALA A 162 -9.40 2.30 3.58
CA ALA A 162 -9.55 1.02 4.25
C ALA A 162 -10.07 -0.07 3.29
N ALA A 163 -11.08 0.23 2.47
CA ALA A 163 -11.59 -0.69 1.46
C ALA A 163 -10.54 -1.02 0.39
N THR A 164 -9.80 -0.03 -0.10
CA THR A 164 -8.71 -0.21 -1.08
C THR A 164 -7.58 -1.05 -0.52
N ALA A 165 -7.15 -0.79 0.71
CA ALA A 165 -6.11 -1.56 1.40
C ALA A 165 -6.51 -3.03 1.57
N SER A 166 -7.74 -3.28 1.98
CA SER A 166 -8.31 -4.64 2.08
C SER A 166 -8.28 -5.35 0.73
N GLN A 167 -8.69 -4.67 -0.35
CA GLN A 167 -8.73 -5.24 -1.69
C GLN A 167 -7.33 -5.53 -2.26
N ILE A 168 -6.38 -4.60 -2.10
CA ILE A 168 -4.99 -4.80 -2.51
C ILE A 168 -4.36 -5.97 -1.73
N PHE A 169 -4.65 -6.09 -0.44
CA PHE A 169 -4.15 -7.21 0.38
C PHE A 169 -4.57 -8.56 -0.20
N PHE A 170 -5.86 -8.77 -0.44
CA PHE A 170 -6.35 -10.02 -1.02
C PHE A 170 -5.81 -10.24 -2.43
N TRP A 171 -5.79 -9.22 -3.28
CA TRP A 171 -5.21 -9.34 -4.62
C TRP A 171 -3.74 -9.80 -4.58
N SER A 172 -2.93 -9.22 -3.67
CA SER A 172 -1.52 -9.60 -3.53
C SER A 172 -1.34 -11.04 -3.06
N ARG A 173 -2.18 -11.51 -2.13
CA ARG A 173 -2.15 -12.90 -1.66
C ARG A 173 -2.69 -13.91 -2.67
N ASP A 174 -3.77 -13.58 -3.37
CA ASP A 174 -4.34 -14.48 -4.36
C ASP A 174 -3.38 -14.66 -5.56
N HIS A 175 -2.58 -13.65 -5.89
CA HIS A 175 -1.47 -13.80 -6.85
C HIS A 175 -0.27 -14.58 -6.28
N ASP A 176 -0.11 -14.69 -4.96
CA ASP A 176 0.85 -15.62 -4.34
C ASP A 176 0.43 -17.09 -4.57
N ASP A 177 -0.88 -17.40 -4.58
CA ASP A 177 -1.40 -18.77 -4.77
C ASP A 177 -1.59 -19.18 -6.24
N TYR A 178 -1.96 -18.25 -7.14
CA TYR A 178 -2.23 -18.58 -8.55
C TYR A 178 -0.99 -18.72 -9.44
N ASP A 179 0.13 -18.06 -9.13
CA ASP A 179 1.37 -18.19 -9.92
C ASP A 179 2.11 -19.52 -9.66
N ALA A 180 1.70 -20.30 -8.65
CA ALA A 180 2.22 -21.64 -8.39
C ALA A 180 1.61 -22.73 -9.32
N GLU A 181 0.42 -22.50 -9.90
CA GLU A 181 -0.26 -23.48 -10.76
C GLU A 181 -0.39 -23.04 -12.24
N PHE A 182 -0.17 -21.76 -12.58
CA PHE A 182 -0.42 -21.25 -13.92
C PHE A 182 0.71 -21.40 -14.95
N TYR A 183 1.76 -22.18 -14.66
CA TYR A 183 2.66 -22.69 -15.71
C TYR A 183 2.09 -23.89 -16.49
N GLN A 184 0.88 -24.37 -16.15
CA GLN A 184 0.15 -25.36 -16.95
C GLN A 184 -1.31 -24.97 -17.22
N GLY A 185 -1.51 -23.97 -18.08
CA GLY A 185 -2.56 -24.06 -19.10
C GLY A 185 -3.86 -23.27 -18.89
N ARG A 186 -4.21 -22.53 -19.96
CA ARG A 186 -5.54 -22.02 -20.33
C ARG A 186 -6.13 -20.85 -19.51
N GLY A 187 -5.68 -19.67 -19.94
CA GLY A 187 -6.36 -18.38 -20.06
C GLY A 187 -7.79 -18.17 -19.55
N ARG A 188 -7.95 -17.07 -18.82
CA ARG A 188 -9.09 -16.15 -18.94
C ARG A 188 -8.58 -14.71 -18.93
N SER A 189 -8.80 -14.01 -20.05
CA SER A 189 -8.50 -12.60 -20.24
C SER A 189 -9.27 -11.71 -19.26
N TYR A 190 -8.54 -10.90 -18.49
CA TYR A 190 -9.00 -9.58 -18.05
C TYR A 190 -7.87 -8.57 -18.25
N GLY A 191 -7.97 -7.78 -19.31
CA GLY A 191 -7.42 -6.42 -19.42
C GLY A 191 -5.97 -6.18 -19.02
N SER A 192 -5.02 -6.97 -19.54
CA SER A 192 -3.62 -6.58 -19.60
C SER A 192 -3.47 -5.38 -20.54
N TYR A 193 -3.57 -4.15 -20.02
CA TYR A 193 -2.93 -3.02 -20.68
C TYR A 193 -1.42 -3.27 -20.61
N GLY A 194 -0.86 -3.48 -21.81
CA GLY A 194 0.38 -4.18 -22.02
C GLY A 194 1.60 -3.50 -21.41
N ASN A 195 2.56 -4.35 -21.06
CA ASN A 195 3.93 -4.23 -21.54
C ASN A 195 4.49 -2.80 -21.48
N ALA A 196 4.51 -2.20 -20.29
CA ALA A 196 5.40 -1.08 -20.03
C ALA A 196 6.81 -1.67 -19.92
N SER A 197 7.64 -1.40 -20.93
CA SER A 197 9.05 -1.75 -20.93
C SER A 197 9.68 -1.38 -19.58
N SER A 198 10.48 -2.28 -19.03
CA SER A 198 11.19 -2.18 -17.74
C SER A 198 12.04 -0.91 -17.55
N TYR A 199 12.14 -0.02 -18.55
CA TYR A 199 12.94 1.19 -18.55
C TYR A 199 12.18 2.49 -18.21
N GLY A 200 10.85 2.45 -17.95
CA GLY A 200 10.04 3.66 -17.78
C GLY A 200 8.96 3.66 -16.69
N ASP A 201 8.73 2.55 -15.98
CA ASP A 201 7.73 2.49 -14.91
C ASP A 201 8.17 3.32 -13.69
N PRO A 202 7.40 4.33 -13.25
CA PRO A 202 7.68 5.07 -12.02
C PRO A 202 7.80 4.21 -10.75
N TYR A 203 7.36 2.95 -10.81
CA TYR A 203 7.33 2.02 -9.69
C TYR A 203 8.07 0.70 -9.98
N ALA A 204 9.07 0.72 -10.87
CA ALA A 204 9.89 -0.46 -11.16
C ALA A 204 10.44 -1.12 -9.87
N TYR A 205 10.83 -0.30 -8.89
CA TYR A 205 11.31 -0.75 -7.58
C TYR A 205 10.27 -1.53 -6.79
N ASP A 206 8.99 -1.11 -6.81
CA ASP A 206 7.93 -1.85 -6.11
C ASP A 206 7.67 -3.20 -6.78
N ALA A 207 7.73 -3.26 -8.12
CA ALA A 207 7.51 -4.49 -8.87
C ALA A 207 8.57 -5.56 -8.52
N ASP A 208 9.82 -5.14 -8.34
CA ASP A 208 10.90 -6.05 -7.93
C ASP A 208 10.71 -6.56 -6.49
N THR A 209 10.30 -5.71 -5.56
CA THR A 209 10.00 -6.14 -4.18
C THR A 209 8.79 -7.07 -4.12
N ILE A 210 7.73 -6.80 -4.88
CA ILE A 210 6.55 -7.67 -4.96
C ILE A 210 6.97 -9.05 -5.50
N ARG A 211 7.77 -9.09 -6.58
CA ARG A 211 8.33 -10.35 -7.13
C ARG A 211 9.21 -11.10 -6.12
N SER A 212 10.03 -10.38 -5.36
CA SER A 212 10.84 -11.00 -4.31
C SER A 212 9.97 -11.60 -3.21
N LEU A 213 8.95 -10.88 -2.74
CA LEU A 213 8.03 -11.38 -1.70
C LEU A 213 7.29 -12.64 -2.15
N LEU A 214 6.82 -12.66 -3.40
CA LEU A 214 6.22 -13.84 -4.05
C LEU A 214 7.16 -15.06 -3.99
N SER A 215 8.48 -14.85 -4.12
CA SER A 215 9.47 -15.94 -4.08
C SER A 215 9.82 -16.46 -2.67
N PHE A 216 9.69 -15.64 -1.62
CA PHE A 216 10.04 -16.00 -0.24
C PHE A 216 8.91 -16.73 0.51
N ILE A 217 7.66 -16.53 0.10
CA ILE A 217 6.49 -17.14 0.75
C ILE A 217 6.31 -18.61 0.29
N ASN A 218 7.04 -19.05 -0.74
CA ASN A 218 7.00 -20.41 -1.28
C ASN A 218 8.37 -21.13 -1.16
N PRO A 219 8.62 -21.95 -0.12
CA PRO A 219 9.91 -22.61 0.08
C PRO A 219 10.22 -23.74 -0.93
N HIS A 220 9.32 -24.06 -1.87
CA HIS A 220 9.55 -25.14 -2.84
C HIS A 220 10.50 -24.81 -4.00
N HIS A 221 11.12 -23.62 -4.01
CA HIS A 221 12.02 -23.19 -5.10
C HIS A 221 13.47 -22.89 -4.68
N THR A 222 13.99 -23.52 -3.63
CA THR A 222 15.43 -23.38 -3.24
C THR A 222 16.24 -24.68 -3.22
N GLU A 223 15.83 -25.73 -3.94
CA GLU A 223 16.72 -26.87 -4.17
C GLU A 223 16.81 -27.24 -5.65
N ARG A 224 17.72 -26.58 -6.38
CA ARG A 224 18.34 -27.13 -7.60
C ARG A 224 19.50 -26.31 -8.17
N TRP A 225 20.42 -25.84 -7.33
CA TRP A 225 21.75 -25.40 -7.82
C TRP A 225 22.85 -25.73 -6.82
N LEU A 226 23.02 -27.01 -6.49
CA LEU A 226 24.30 -27.53 -6.03
C LEU A 226 24.55 -28.88 -6.69
N VAL A 227 25.83 -29.18 -6.92
CA VAL A 227 26.40 -30.28 -7.73
C VAL A 227 26.27 -29.99 -9.24
N TRP A 228 27.32 -29.60 -9.98
CA TRP A 228 28.59 -30.32 -10.17
C TRP A 228 29.76 -29.38 -10.47
N ILE A 229 30.79 -29.37 -9.62
CA ILE A 229 32.19 -29.16 -10.01
C ILE A 229 33.04 -30.08 -9.11
N GLU A 230 34.02 -30.75 -9.73
CA GLU A 230 35.07 -31.64 -9.18
C GLU A 230 34.69 -33.11 -8.94
N LEU A 231 35.01 -33.97 -9.92
CA LEU A 231 36.23 -34.80 -9.95
C LEU A 231 36.55 -35.23 -11.39
#